data_AF-D5E9Y7-F1
#
_entry.id   AF-D5E9Y7-F1
#
_cell.length_a   1.000
_cell.length_b   1.000
_cell.length_c   1.000
_cell.angle_alpha   90.00
_cell.angle_beta   90.00
_cell.angle_gamma   90.00
#
_symmetry.space_group_name_H-M   'P 1'
#
loop_
_entity.id
_entity.type
_entity.pdbx_description
1 polymer ?
#
loop_
_entity_poly.entity_id
_entity_poly.type
_entity_poly.pdbx_seq_one_letter_code
_entity_poly.pdbx_strand_id
1 'polypeptide(L)'
;MKYYQELISLNKEDLLKNKFENRAFNVFILIGFIIAITSAGCLQSNSMEFNFYVEETGENLNGNVYIDDKFLGTTENGILNAPKDELYPGEISLKGNYEGDSFVFYYDFFESDFEYNAIDFTVPESRLADISYSAEDVITDSAEDSIFQLINEERKYLDITPLERSEILDDIAESRSKDMVQRGYFSHTTPDGYGVGDILKENEIFYFSATENLMYLPVNRTTDIADETVQGWIESPGHRIPVLDTDKPILWDHVGIGVVATDESVDDGKETACYITAVFASFDSTYEDTLPNGYTQYYNIYDKSLGLEFDTNVNIKLQSSDDVDFYIVSDEEKYDDFLNRQNIQSSSVISKNDIQYFDREIEIEPGYGAIIDASESYKDVEYELSMVYNPE
;
A
#
# COMPACT_ATOMS: atom_id res chain seq x y z
N MET A 1 18.40 -9.48 -12.98
CA MET A 1 17.32 -8.47 -12.87
C MET A 1 16.06 -8.71 -13.70
N LYS A 2 16.05 -9.56 -14.76
CA LYS A 2 14.83 -9.78 -15.59
C LYS A 2 13.73 -10.67 -14.98
N TYR A 3 13.87 -11.15 -13.74
CA TYR A 3 13.02 -12.21 -13.17
C TYR A 3 12.00 -11.71 -12.13
N TYR A 4 12.01 -10.43 -11.76
CA TYR A 4 11.11 -9.87 -10.74
C TYR A 4 10.01 -8.95 -11.27
N GLN A 5 10.02 -8.59 -12.56
CA GLN A 5 8.97 -7.74 -13.17
C GLN A 5 7.68 -8.47 -13.55
N GLU A 6 7.56 -9.78 -13.34
CA GLU A 6 6.42 -10.58 -13.85
C GLU A 6 5.48 -11.15 -12.77
N LEU A 7 5.48 -10.63 -11.55
CA LEU A 7 4.52 -11.09 -10.53
C LEU A 7 3.61 -9.97 -10.04
N ILE A 8 2.31 -10.18 -10.33
CA ILE A 8 1.12 -9.53 -9.78
C ILE A 8 0.69 -8.23 -10.49
N SER A 9 0.11 -8.40 -11.67
CA SER A 9 -0.94 -7.50 -12.15
C SER A 9 -2.30 -8.12 -11.82
N LEU A 10 -2.86 -7.83 -10.65
CA LEU A 10 -4.31 -7.95 -10.47
C LEU A 10 -4.92 -6.63 -10.91
N ASN A 11 -5.67 -6.65 -12.01
CA ASN A 11 -6.43 -5.50 -12.46
C ASN A 11 -7.48 -5.12 -11.39
N LYS A 12 -7.92 -3.85 -11.31
CA LYS A 12 -9.02 -3.43 -10.39
C LYS A 12 -10.25 -4.33 -10.56
N GLU A 13 -10.55 -4.74 -11.80
CA GLU A 13 -11.60 -5.73 -12.10
C GLU A 13 -11.29 -7.15 -11.59
N ASP A 14 -10.03 -7.58 -11.53
CA ASP A 14 -9.63 -8.91 -11.05
C ASP A 14 -9.48 -8.98 -9.52
N LEU A 15 -9.14 -7.86 -8.87
CA LEU A 15 -9.24 -7.70 -7.41
C LEU A 15 -10.71 -7.62 -6.97
N LEU A 16 -11.55 -6.90 -7.72
CA LEU A 16 -12.99 -6.90 -7.52
C LEU A 16 -13.59 -8.29 -7.81
N LYS A 17 -13.27 -8.95 -8.95
CA LYS A 17 -13.75 -10.31 -9.29
C LYS A 17 -13.26 -11.40 -8.34
N ASN A 18 -11.98 -11.42 -7.97
CA ASN A 18 -11.49 -12.43 -7.01
C ASN A 18 -12.02 -12.18 -5.59
N LYS A 19 -12.38 -10.93 -5.23
CA LYS A 19 -13.18 -10.65 -4.02
C LYS A 19 -14.63 -11.16 -4.15
N PHE A 20 -15.25 -11.09 -5.34
CA PHE A 20 -16.62 -11.58 -5.55
C PHE A 20 -16.75 -13.12 -5.50
N GLU A 21 -15.69 -13.88 -5.78
CA GLU A 21 -15.76 -15.36 -5.75
C GLU A 21 -15.28 -16.01 -4.43
N ASN A 22 -14.52 -15.32 -3.57
CA ASN A 22 -13.92 -15.94 -2.36
C ASN A 22 -13.99 -15.15 -1.04
N ARG A 23 -14.74 -14.05 -0.97
CA ARG A 23 -15.25 -13.55 0.31
C ARG A 23 -16.75 -13.34 0.18
N ALA A 24 -17.47 -13.65 1.25
CA ALA A 24 -18.87 -13.27 1.42
C ALA A 24 -19.06 -11.85 0.89
N PHE A 25 -20.06 -11.67 0.03
CA PHE A 25 -20.53 -10.37 -0.43
C PHE A 25 -20.64 -9.43 0.77
N ASN A 26 -19.62 -8.59 0.99
CA ASN A 26 -19.74 -7.38 1.79
C ASN A 26 -20.10 -6.25 0.80
N VAL A 27 -21.15 -6.46 -0.01
CA VAL A 27 -22.13 -5.38 -0.09
C VAL A 27 -22.57 -5.24 1.35
N PHE A 28 -22.44 -4.06 1.94
CA PHE A 28 -23.01 -3.80 3.25
C PHE A 28 -24.54 -3.92 3.11
N ILE A 29 -25.06 -5.14 3.01
CA ILE A 29 -26.42 -5.47 3.34
C ILE A 29 -26.48 -5.22 4.84
N LEU A 30 -26.88 -3.99 5.18
CA LEU A 30 -27.23 -3.54 6.52
C LEU A 30 -28.44 -4.37 6.97
N ILE A 31 -28.26 -5.65 7.32
CA ILE A 31 -29.35 -6.49 7.80
C ILE A 31 -29.70 -6.02 9.19
N GLY A 32 -30.75 -5.21 9.31
CA GLY A 32 -31.33 -4.91 10.61
C GLY A 32 -32.12 -6.10 11.14
N PHE A 33 -32.29 -6.17 12.46
CA PHE A 33 -33.06 -7.24 13.07
C PHE A 33 -34.53 -6.86 13.10
N ILE A 34 -35.40 -7.83 12.80
CA ILE A 34 -36.84 -7.72 13.04
C ILE A 34 -37.14 -8.15 14.47
N ILE A 35 -37.82 -7.29 15.21
CA ILE A 35 -38.45 -7.66 16.48
C ILE A 35 -39.95 -7.44 16.34
N ALA A 36 -40.73 -8.52 16.45
CA ALA A 36 -42.18 -8.43 16.41
C ALA A 36 -42.76 -8.22 17.82
N ILE A 37 -43.39 -7.07 18.07
CA ILE A 37 -44.10 -6.82 19.33
C ILE A 37 -45.54 -7.33 19.26
N THR A 38 -45.92 -8.16 20.23
CA THR A 38 -47.29 -8.67 20.34
C THR A 38 -48.25 -7.60 20.89
N SER A 39 -49.13 -7.07 20.05
CA SER A 39 -50.41 -6.52 20.50
C SER A 39 -51.55 -7.35 19.93
N ALA A 40 -51.98 -8.33 20.71
CA ALA A 40 -53.19 -9.10 20.45
C ALA A 40 -54.43 -8.20 20.67
N GLY A 41 -54.72 -7.35 19.69
CA GLY A 41 -55.93 -6.53 19.62
C GLY A 41 -56.85 -7.05 18.53
N CYS A 42 -58.04 -7.55 18.90
CA CYS A 42 -59.10 -8.00 18.00
C CYS A 42 -59.75 -6.84 17.22
N LEU A 43 -59.00 -6.19 16.32
CA LEU A 43 -59.51 -5.37 15.22
C LEU A 43 -58.50 -5.53 14.08
N GLN A 44 -58.88 -6.16 12.97
CA GLN A 44 -58.02 -6.21 11.78
C GLN A 44 -57.84 -4.78 11.28
N SER A 45 -56.68 -4.19 11.55
CA SER A 45 -56.25 -2.96 10.91
C SER A 45 -56.00 -3.23 9.44
N ASN A 46 -56.41 -2.31 8.57
CA ASN A 46 -56.08 -2.37 7.14
C ASN A 46 -54.62 -1.99 6.86
N SER A 47 -53.89 -1.52 7.87
CA SER A 47 -52.46 -1.22 7.81
C SER A 47 -51.66 -2.06 8.81
N MET A 48 -50.38 -2.24 8.50
CA MET A 48 -49.35 -2.70 9.40
C MET A 48 -48.47 -1.51 9.78
N GLU A 49 -48.13 -1.37 11.05
CA GLU A 49 -47.23 -0.33 11.54
C GLU A 49 -45.77 -0.81 11.40
N PHE A 50 -44.94 -0.03 10.74
CA PHE A 50 -43.50 -0.25 10.65
C PHE A 50 -42.81 0.80 11.53
N ASN A 51 -42.02 0.35 12.51
CA ASN A 51 -41.27 1.21 13.41
C ASN A 51 -39.78 1.08 13.11
N PHE A 52 -39.12 2.18 12.79
CA PHE A 52 -37.69 2.24 12.48
C PHE A 52 -36.97 3.05 13.55
N TYR A 53 -36.04 2.43 14.28
CA TYR A 53 -35.31 3.10 15.34
C TYR A 53 -33.96 2.44 15.64
N VAL A 54 -33.12 3.16 16.38
CA VAL A 54 -31.82 2.70 16.86
C VAL A 54 -32.00 1.79 18.07
N GLU A 55 -31.49 0.56 18.02
CA GLU A 55 -31.77 -0.47 19.02
C GLU A 55 -31.41 -0.03 20.44
N GLU A 56 -30.25 0.58 20.63
CA GLU A 56 -29.71 0.94 21.93
C GLU A 56 -30.30 2.24 22.49
N THR A 57 -30.55 3.24 21.64
CA THR A 57 -30.96 4.58 22.07
C THR A 57 -32.47 4.83 21.96
N GLY A 58 -33.17 4.05 21.12
CA GLY A 58 -34.56 4.27 20.76
C GLY A 58 -34.76 5.52 19.87
N GLU A 59 -33.69 6.06 19.30
CA GLU A 59 -33.78 7.18 18.37
C GLU A 59 -34.53 6.78 17.10
N ASN A 60 -35.53 7.57 16.71
CA ASN A 60 -36.37 7.26 15.55
C ASN A 60 -35.67 7.60 14.23
N LEU A 61 -35.73 6.68 13.27
CA LEU A 61 -35.11 6.83 11.95
C LEU A 61 -36.13 7.23 10.90
N ASN A 62 -35.97 8.43 10.32
CA ASN A 62 -36.87 8.94 9.29
C ASN A 62 -36.32 8.72 7.87
N GLY A 63 -37.19 8.33 6.93
CA GLY A 63 -36.81 8.03 5.56
C GLY A 63 -37.97 7.53 4.69
N ASN A 64 -37.67 7.28 3.43
CA ASN A 64 -38.56 6.67 2.45
C ASN A 64 -38.44 5.14 2.53
N VAL A 65 -39.58 4.47 2.65
CA VAL A 65 -39.65 3.02 2.77
C VAL A 65 -40.09 2.41 1.45
N TYR A 66 -39.42 1.33 1.05
CA TYR A 66 -39.73 0.55 -0.14
C TYR A 66 -39.86 -0.93 0.20
N ILE A 67 -40.54 -1.68 -0.66
CA ILE A 67 -40.52 -3.15 -0.68
C ILE A 67 -40.17 -3.63 -2.09
N ASP A 68 -39.06 -4.34 -2.26
CA ASP A 68 -38.51 -4.71 -3.59
C ASP A 68 -38.61 -3.52 -4.59
N ASP A 69 -38.09 -2.36 -4.19
CA ASP A 69 -38.13 -1.07 -4.90
C ASP A 69 -39.51 -0.38 -5.06
N LYS A 70 -40.61 -0.99 -4.63
CA LYS A 70 -41.93 -0.34 -4.61
C LYS A 70 -42.03 0.59 -3.41
N PHE A 71 -42.18 1.89 -3.66
CA PHE A 71 -42.37 2.89 -2.61
C PHE A 71 -43.66 2.62 -1.80
N LEU A 72 -43.51 2.50 -0.48
CA LEU A 72 -44.60 2.27 0.47
C LEU A 72 -45.01 3.56 1.21
N GLY A 73 -44.08 4.48 1.42
CA GLY A 73 -44.34 5.74 2.10
C GLY A 73 -43.10 6.34 2.74
N THR A 74 -43.28 7.44 3.47
CA THR A 74 -42.22 8.10 4.24
C THR A 74 -42.55 7.97 5.72
N THR A 75 -41.57 7.62 6.55
CA THR A 75 -41.75 7.54 7.99
C THR A 75 -41.88 8.93 8.61
N GLU A 76 -42.68 9.04 9.67
CA GLU A 76 -42.80 10.23 10.52
C GLU A 76 -42.53 9.81 11.97
N ASN A 77 -41.49 10.38 12.58
CA ASN A 77 -40.95 9.93 13.87
C ASN A 77 -40.67 8.42 13.90
N GLY A 78 -40.06 7.89 12.82
CA GLY A 78 -39.71 6.47 12.72
C GLY A 78 -40.87 5.56 12.36
N ILE A 79 -42.10 6.06 12.23
CA ILE A 79 -43.29 5.23 12.04
C ILE A 79 -43.82 5.37 10.61
N LEU A 80 -44.12 4.26 9.95
CA LEU A 80 -44.91 4.19 8.73
C LEU A 80 -46.11 3.25 8.92
N ASN A 81 -47.31 3.70 8.56
CA ASN A 81 -48.48 2.83 8.49
C ASN A 81 -48.64 2.30 7.05
N ALA A 82 -48.08 1.13 6.77
CA ALA A 82 -48.10 0.51 5.45
C ALA A 82 -49.44 -0.22 5.18
N PRO A 83 -50.13 0.00 4.04
CA PRO A 83 -51.36 -0.71 3.72
C PRO A 83 -51.12 -2.22 3.54
N LYS A 84 -51.86 -3.08 4.23
CA LYS A 84 -51.63 -4.54 4.19
C LYS A 84 -51.86 -5.15 2.80
N ASP A 85 -52.69 -4.54 1.97
CA ASP A 85 -52.95 -4.95 0.58
C ASP A 85 -51.81 -4.60 -0.38
N GLU A 86 -50.86 -3.77 0.07
CA GLU A 86 -49.68 -3.38 -0.69
C GLU A 86 -48.42 -4.18 -0.31
N LEU A 87 -48.48 -4.97 0.77
CA LEU A 87 -47.38 -5.76 1.31
C LEU A 87 -47.35 -7.18 0.73
N TYR A 88 -46.15 -7.71 0.52
CA TYR A 88 -45.86 -9.09 0.15
C TYR A 88 -44.49 -9.48 0.75
N PRO A 89 -44.16 -10.77 0.94
CA PRO A 89 -42.81 -11.14 1.38
C PRO A 89 -41.75 -10.64 0.39
N GLY A 90 -40.69 -10.00 0.88
CA GLY A 90 -39.68 -9.34 0.07
C GLY A 90 -38.67 -8.59 0.94
N GLU A 91 -37.89 -7.70 0.35
CA GLU A 91 -36.92 -6.87 1.07
C GLU A 91 -37.49 -5.48 1.33
N ILE A 92 -37.59 -5.10 2.60
CA ILE A 92 -37.90 -3.73 3.02
C ILE A 92 -36.61 -2.91 3.00
N SER A 93 -36.65 -1.73 2.38
CA SER A 93 -35.56 -0.76 2.49
C SER A 93 -36.02 0.57 3.08
N LEU A 94 -35.25 1.12 4.02
CA LEU A 94 -35.41 2.48 4.54
C LEU A 94 -34.29 3.37 3.99
N LYS A 95 -34.65 4.34 3.14
CA LYS A 95 -33.72 5.33 2.55
C LYS A 95 -33.90 6.68 3.23
N GLY A 96 -32.93 7.13 4.01
CA GLY A 96 -33.03 8.34 4.82
C GLY A 96 -31.75 9.17 4.85
N ASN A 97 -31.68 10.13 5.76
CA ASN A 97 -30.47 10.87 6.07
C ASN A 97 -30.24 10.88 7.58
N TYR A 98 -28.99 10.70 8.01
CA TYR A 98 -28.55 10.75 9.39
C TYR A 98 -27.34 11.69 9.49
N GLU A 99 -27.41 12.72 10.33
CA GLU A 99 -26.38 13.77 10.49
C GLU A 99 -25.91 14.50 9.22
N GLY A 100 -26.63 14.34 8.10
CA GLY A 100 -26.30 14.98 6.81
C GLY A 100 -25.95 13.97 5.72
N ASP A 101 -25.63 12.73 6.09
CA ASP A 101 -25.28 11.64 5.19
C ASP A 101 -26.49 10.76 4.89
N SER A 102 -26.61 10.33 3.62
CA SER A 102 -27.67 9.43 3.19
C SER A 102 -27.38 8.00 3.63
N PHE A 103 -28.42 7.27 4.01
CA PHE A 103 -28.33 5.86 4.35
C PHE A 103 -29.41 5.04 3.65
N VAL A 104 -29.12 3.75 3.46
CA VAL A 104 -30.10 2.72 3.09
C VAL A 104 -29.94 1.53 4.03
N PHE A 105 -31.03 1.16 4.70
CA PHE A 105 -31.09 -0.05 5.54
C PHE A 105 -32.02 -1.07 4.92
N TYR A 106 -31.62 -2.35 4.97
CA TYR A 106 -32.32 -3.46 4.34
C TYR A 106 -32.79 -4.46 5.39
N TYR A 107 -34.00 -4.96 5.22
CA TYR A 107 -34.61 -5.91 6.15
C TYR A 107 -35.37 -6.94 5.33
N ASP A 108 -35.13 -8.21 5.60
CA ASP A 108 -36.00 -9.25 5.08
C ASP A 108 -37.41 -9.07 5.66
N PHE A 109 -38.45 -9.31 4.87
CA PHE A 109 -39.83 -9.30 5.33
C PHE A 109 -40.51 -10.58 4.88
N PHE A 110 -40.90 -11.43 5.83
CA PHE A 110 -41.31 -12.80 5.59
C PHE A 110 -42.83 -12.96 5.62
N GLU A 111 -43.32 -14.09 5.09
CA GLU A 111 -44.75 -14.43 5.16
C GLU A 111 -45.27 -14.53 6.61
N SER A 112 -44.42 -14.93 7.56
CA SER A 112 -44.77 -14.97 8.99
C SER A 112 -45.06 -13.60 9.59
N ASP A 113 -44.51 -12.52 9.00
CA ASP A 113 -44.63 -11.17 9.55
C ASP A 113 -46.06 -10.61 9.38
N PHE A 114 -46.83 -11.18 8.46
CA PHE A 114 -48.24 -10.82 8.24
C PHE A 114 -49.17 -11.15 9.40
N GLU A 115 -48.74 -12.01 10.34
CA GLU A 115 -49.49 -12.33 11.56
C GLU A 115 -49.49 -11.16 12.56
N TYR A 116 -48.58 -10.21 12.41
CA TYR A 116 -48.44 -9.06 13.30
C TYR A 116 -49.21 -7.83 12.79
N ASN A 117 -49.46 -6.90 13.70
CA ASN A 117 -50.02 -5.58 13.38
C ASN A 117 -48.94 -4.49 13.36
N ALA A 118 -47.77 -4.77 13.95
CA ALA A 118 -46.62 -3.88 13.97
C ALA A 118 -45.33 -4.71 13.84
N ILE A 119 -44.32 -4.15 13.18
CA ILE A 119 -42.99 -4.72 13.00
C ILE A 119 -41.97 -3.64 13.36
N ASP A 120 -41.01 -3.99 14.21
CA ASP A 120 -39.90 -3.12 14.52
C ASP A 120 -38.69 -3.52 13.66
N PHE A 121 -38.13 -2.52 13.00
CA PHE A 121 -36.95 -2.58 12.15
C PHE A 121 -35.83 -1.80 12.84
N THR A 122 -34.90 -2.49 13.47
CA THR A 122 -33.87 -1.83 14.28
C THR A 122 -32.51 -1.76 13.59
N VAL A 123 -31.75 -0.74 13.93
CA VAL A 123 -30.35 -0.57 13.51
C VAL A 123 -29.47 -0.38 14.73
N PRO A 124 -28.36 -1.12 14.87
CA PRO A 124 -27.40 -0.86 15.95
C PRO A 124 -26.76 0.53 15.82
N GLU A 125 -26.51 1.22 16.93
CA GLU A 125 -25.86 2.54 16.96
C GLU A 125 -24.50 2.55 16.24
N SER A 126 -23.74 1.44 16.31
CA SER A 126 -22.47 1.29 15.58
C SER A 126 -22.63 1.46 14.07
N ARG A 127 -23.77 1.06 13.51
CA ARG A 127 -24.05 1.19 12.08
C ARG A 127 -24.32 2.63 11.68
N LEU A 128 -24.86 3.45 12.60
CA LEU A 128 -25.03 4.88 12.37
C LEU A 128 -23.71 5.63 12.48
N ALA A 129 -22.86 5.22 13.41
CA ALA A 129 -21.52 5.75 13.55
C ALA A 129 -20.70 5.60 12.25
N ASP A 130 -20.86 4.48 11.55
CA ASP A 130 -20.22 4.23 10.26
C ASP A 130 -20.77 5.10 9.11
N ILE A 131 -22.04 5.51 9.17
CA ILE A 131 -22.65 6.39 8.14
C ILE A 131 -22.02 7.79 8.17
N SER A 132 -21.79 8.31 9.38
CA SER A 132 -21.12 9.60 9.58
C SER A 132 -19.59 9.54 9.41
N TYR A 133 -19.02 8.36 9.17
CA TYR A 133 -17.59 8.20 8.98
C TYR A 133 -17.17 8.58 7.57
N SER A 134 -16.07 9.31 7.46
CA SER A 134 -15.59 9.89 6.21
C SER A 134 -14.08 9.82 6.10
N ALA A 135 -13.58 10.06 4.90
CA ALA A 135 -12.15 10.22 4.66
C ALA A 135 -11.52 11.32 5.54
N GLU A 136 -12.28 12.36 5.94
CA GLU A 136 -11.79 13.43 6.82
C GLU A 136 -11.57 12.94 8.27
N ASP A 137 -12.19 11.84 8.67
CA ASP A 137 -12.00 11.23 10.00
C ASP A 137 -10.75 10.34 10.06
N VAL A 138 -10.12 10.04 8.91
CA VAL A 138 -8.88 9.25 8.84
C VAL A 138 -7.69 10.15 9.13
N ILE A 139 -6.93 9.83 10.19
CA ILE A 139 -5.66 10.49 10.50
C ILE A 139 -4.55 9.76 9.73
N THR A 140 -4.29 10.20 8.50
CA THR A 140 -3.36 9.53 7.56
C THR A 140 -1.92 9.47 8.09
N ASP A 141 -1.38 10.58 8.61
CA ASP A 141 0.00 10.64 9.15
C ASP A 141 0.20 9.61 10.29
N SER A 142 -0.82 9.48 11.16
CA SER A 142 -0.77 8.49 12.25
C SER A 142 -0.81 7.06 11.73
N ALA A 143 -1.51 6.81 10.61
CA ALA A 143 -1.55 5.50 9.98
C ALA A 143 -0.21 5.17 9.32
N GLU A 144 0.40 6.13 8.62
CA GLU A 144 1.73 5.98 7.99
C GLU A 144 2.81 5.64 9.03
N ASP A 145 2.86 6.39 10.13
CA ASP A 145 3.78 6.13 11.25
C ASP A 145 3.58 4.72 11.84
N SER A 146 2.33 4.32 12.03
CA SER A 146 1.99 3.02 12.62
C SER A 146 2.32 1.87 11.67
N ILE A 147 2.09 2.02 10.36
CA ILE A 147 2.49 1.02 9.35
C ILE A 147 4.03 0.87 9.36
N PHE A 148 4.77 1.99 9.37
CA PHE A 148 6.24 1.95 9.42
C PHE A 148 6.75 1.21 10.67
N GLN A 149 6.19 1.54 11.84
CA GLN A 149 6.55 0.89 13.09
C GLN A 149 6.25 -0.61 13.04
N LEU A 150 5.06 -0.99 12.59
CA LEU A 150 4.64 -2.39 12.56
C LEU A 150 5.45 -3.23 11.56
N ILE A 151 5.81 -2.68 10.39
CA ILE A 151 6.76 -3.33 9.46
C ILE A 151 8.07 -3.65 10.20
N ASN A 152 8.62 -2.68 10.92
CA ASN A 152 9.89 -2.85 11.63
C ASN A 152 9.78 -3.75 12.87
N GLU A 153 8.62 -3.83 13.51
CA GLU A 153 8.35 -4.81 14.57
C GLU A 153 8.37 -6.24 14.03
N GLU A 154 7.73 -6.49 12.88
CA GLU A 154 7.73 -7.80 12.20
C GLU A 154 9.14 -8.18 11.72
N ARG A 155 9.88 -7.24 11.13
CA ARG A 155 11.28 -7.45 10.74
C ARG A 155 12.15 -7.81 11.94
N LYS A 156 12.01 -7.06 13.04
CA LYS A 156 12.75 -7.32 14.29
C LYS A 156 12.39 -8.67 14.90
N TYR A 157 11.12 -9.08 14.84
CA TYR A 157 10.69 -10.40 15.32
C TYR A 157 11.41 -11.54 14.59
N LEU A 158 11.75 -11.33 13.31
CA LEU A 158 12.47 -12.29 12.46
C LEU A 158 13.99 -12.07 12.40
N ASP A 159 14.55 -11.18 13.22
CA ASP A 159 15.98 -10.82 13.21
C ASP A 159 16.46 -10.27 11.84
N ILE A 160 15.56 -9.55 11.16
CA ILE A 160 15.83 -8.83 9.92
C ILE A 160 16.19 -7.38 10.26
N THR A 161 17.17 -6.82 9.56
CA THR A 161 17.59 -5.41 9.72
C THR A 161 16.38 -4.48 9.53
N PRO A 162 16.08 -3.58 10.48
CA PRO A 162 15.02 -2.60 10.33
C PRO A 162 15.24 -1.70 9.09
N LEU A 163 14.15 -1.25 8.49
CA LEU A 163 14.18 -0.24 7.43
C LEU A 163 14.26 1.15 8.04
N GLU A 164 14.97 2.05 7.37
CA GLU A 164 14.99 3.47 7.65
C GLU A 164 13.81 4.17 6.95
N ARG A 165 13.26 5.19 7.62
CA ARG A 165 12.17 6.00 7.04
C ARG A 165 12.78 7.05 6.12
N SER A 166 12.22 7.23 4.93
CA SER A 166 12.69 8.22 3.97
C SER A 166 11.58 9.19 3.59
N GLU A 167 11.74 10.47 3.95
CA GLU A 167 10.75 11.53 3.67
C GLU A 167 10.54 11.70 2.15
N ILE A 168 11.61 11.61 1.35
CA ILE A 168 11.47 11.68 -0.11
C ILE A 168 10.65 10.51 -0.67
N LEU A 169 10.78 9.31 -0.08
CA LEU A 169 9.95 8.17 -0.49
C LEU A 169 8.51 8.29 0.04
N ASP A 170 8.28 8.99 1.15
CA ASP A 170 6.93 9.31 1.64
C ASP A 170 6.20 10.20 0.64
N ASP A 171 6.85 11.26 0.17
CA ASP A 171 6.29 12.16 -0.85
C ASP A 171 5.93 11.39 -2.13
N ILE A 172 6.80 10.46 -2.56
CA ILE A 172 6.49 9.59 -3.69
C ILE A 172 5.31 8.67 -3.38
N ALA A 173 5.30 7.96 -2.26
CA ALA A 173 4.24 7.04 -1.89
C ALA A 173 2.88 7.75 -1.73
N GLU A 174 2.85 8.95 -1.17
CA GLU A 174 1.65 9.77 -1.03
C GLU A 174 1.15 10.21 -2.41
N SER A 175 2.06 10.66 -3.28
CA SER A 175 1.74 11.01 -4.67
C SER A 175 1.15 9.82 -5.44
N ARG A 176 1.69 8.61 -5.24
CA ARG A 176 1.14 7.36 -5.81
C ARG A 176 -0.28 7.10 -5.36
N SER A 177 -0.54 7.16 -4.05
CA SER A 177 -1.88 6.99 -3.48
C SER A 177 -2.85 8.05 -3.98
N LYS A 178 -2.41 9.32 -4.08
CA LYS A 178 -3.21 10.43 -4.64
C LYS A 178 -3.54 10.21 -6.12
N ASP A 179 -2.58 9.78 -6.93
CA ASP A 179 -2.79 9.52 -8.36
C ASP A 179 -3.83 8.42 -8.58
N MET A 180 -3.75 7.32 -7.81
CA MET A 180 -4.71 6.22 -7.83
C MET A 180 -6.13 6.68 -7.51
N VAL A 181 -6.31 7.49 -6.47
CA VAL A 181 -7.61 8.07 -6.11
C VAL A 181 -8.12 8.99 -7.22
N GLN A 182 -7.32 9.96 -7.65
CA GLN A 182 -7.74 11.00 -8.60
C GLN A 182 -8.11 10.44 -9.97
N ARG A 183 -7.42 9.38 -10.41
CA ARG A 183 -7.60 8.78 -11.73
C ARG A 183 -8.40 7.48 -11.69
N GLY A 184 -8.84 7.03 -10.51
CA GLY A 184 -9.77 5.93 -10.32
C GLY A 184 -9.20 4.55 -10.67
N TYR A 185 -7.91 4.30 -10.46
CA TYR A 185 -7.25 3.04 -10.77
C TYR A 185 -6.49 2.48 -9.56
N PHE A 186 -6.19 1.19 -9.57
CA PHE A 186 -5.37 0.55 -8.55
C PHE A 186 -4.40 -0.43 -9.22
N SER A 187 -3.14 -0.02 -9.38
CA SER A 187 -2.11 -0.78 -10.11
C SER A 187 -0.71 -0.23 -9.84
N HIS A 188 0.29 -1.13 -9.89
CA HIS A 188 1.72 -0.79 -9.90
C HIS A 188 2.17 -0.02 -11.13
N THR A 189 1.33 0.04 -12.17
CA THR A 189 1.60 0.82 -13.39
C THR A 189 0.52 1.87 -13.55
N THR A 190 0.93 3.13 -13.74
CA THR A 190 0.00 4.21 -14.03
C THR A 190 -0.71 3.95 -15.37
N PRO A 191 -1.86 4.59 -15.64
CA PRO A 191 -2.50 4.48 -16.95
C PRO A 191 -1.63 4.96 -18.13
N ASP A 192 -0.57 5.74 -17.86
CA ASP A 192 0.39 6.20 -18.86
C ASP A 192 1.58 5.23 -19.05
N GLY A 193 1.63 4.14 -18.27
CA GLY A 193 2.65 3.09 -18.41
C GLY A 193 3.85 3.22 -17.47
N TYR A 194 3.82 4.12 -16.50
CA TYR A 194 4.92 4.35 -15.55
C TYR A 194 4.82 3.45 -14.31
N GLY A 195 5.91 2.79 -13.94
CA GLY A 195 6.05 2.10 -12.66
C GLY A 195 6.82 2.92 -11.62
N VAL A 196 6.99 2.39 -10.41
CA VAL A 196 7.71 3.07 -9.32
C VAL A 196 9.13 3.48 -9.70
N GLY A 197 9.86 2.64 -10.46
CA GLY A 197 11.21 2.97 -10.92
C GLY A 197 11.24 4.16 -11.89
N ASP A 198 10.25 4.26 -12.78
CA ASP A 198 10.14 5.43 -13.66
C ASP A 198 9.79 6.69 -12.88
N ILE A 199 8.95 6.57 -11.85
CA ILE A 199 8.56 7.69 -10.98
C ILE A 199 9.76 8.18 -10.16
N LEU A 200 10.56 7.28 -9.60
CA LEU A 200 11.82 7.63 -8.92
C LEU A 200 12.79 8.31 -9.90
N LYS A 201 12.89 7.81 -11.14
CA LYS A 201 13.70 8.43 -12.20
C LYS A 201 13.24 9.85 -12.53
N GLU A 202 11.93 10.07 -12.70
CA GLU A 202 11.38 11.40 -13.02
C GLU A 202 11.60 12.42 -11.91
N ASN A 203 11.78 11.96 -10.67
CA ASN A 203 12.11 12.80 -9.52
C ASN A 203 13.62 12.87 -9.24
N GLU A 204 14.47 12.38 -10.16
CA GLU A 204 15.94 12.39 -10.03
C GLU A 204 16.45 11.70 -8.75
N ILE A 205 15.74 10.66 -8.29
CA ILE A 205 16.09 9.89 -7.10
C ILE A 205 16.93 8.68 -7.53
N PHE A 206 18.21 8.67 -7.15
CA PHE A 206 19.07 7.51 -7.36
C PHE A 206 18.72 6.38 -6.39
N TYR A 207 18.85 5.13 -6.83
CA TYR A 207 18.64 3.95 -6.00
C TYR A 207 19.39 2.76 -6.62
N PHE A 208 19.80 1.80 -5.80
CA PHE A 208 20.40 0.55 -6.28
C PHE A 208 19.36 -0.52 -6.59
N SER A 209 18.26 -0.50 -5.83
CA SER A 209 17.08 -1.34 -6.07
C SER A 209 15.84 -0.63 -5.53
N ALA A 210 14.67 -0.88 -6.11
CA ALA A 210 13.41 -0.32 -5.61
C ALA A 210 12.22 -1.24 -5.94
N THR A 211 11.19 -1.19 -5.10
CA THR A 211 9.92 -1.91 -5.28
C THR A 211 8.77 -1.19 -4.58
N GLU A 212 7.54 -1.60 -4.85
CA GLU A 212 6.32 -0.99 -4.33
C GLU A 212 5.36 -2.05 -3.78
N ASN A 213 4.72 -1.76 -2.66
CA ASN A 213 3.51 -2.44 -2.21
C ASN A 213 2.32 -1.48 -2.28
N LEU A 214 1.17 -2.00 -2.68
CA LEU A 214 -0.10 -1.28 -2.72
C LEU A 214 -1.14 -1.98 -1.84
N MET A 215 -2.03 -1.22 -1.24
CA MET A 215 -3.22 -1.72 -0.55
C MET A 215 -4.41 -0.79 -0.81
N TYR A 216 -5.56 -1.38 -1.13
CA TYR A 216 -6.86 -0.73 -1.11
C TYR A 216 -7.65 -1.31 0.06
N LEU A 217 -7.96 -0.47 1.03
CA LEU A 217 -8.55 -0.89 2.29
C LEU A 217 -9.84 -0.10 2.56
N PRO A 218 -11.03 -0.71 2.45
CA PRO A 218 -12.24 -0.13 3.03
C PRO A 218 -12.07 0.04 4.54
N VAL A 219 -12.42 1.22 5.05
CA VAL A 219 -12.19 1.60 6.45
C VAL A 219 -13.47 2.08 7.11
N ASN A 220 -13.58 1.83 8.42
CA ASN A 220 -14.58 2.42 9.30
C ASN A 220 -13.92 2.84 10.63
N ARG A 221 -14.72 3.32 11.58
CA ARG A 221 -14.23 3.81 12.89
C ARG A 221 -13.45 2.79 13.71
N THR A 222 -13.62 1.51 13.44
CA THR A 222 -12.97 0.41 14.17
C THR A 222 -11.81 -0.23 13.42
N THR A 223 -11.57 0.17 12.17
CA THR A 223 -10.49 -0.39 11.36
C THR A 223 -9.13 0.03 11.90
N ASP A 224 -8.30 -0.95 12.23
CA ASP A 224 -6.86 -0.73 12.47
C ASP A 224 -6.15 -0.75 11.11
N ILE A 225 -5.98 0.44 10.53
CA ILE A 225 -5.39 0.59 9.19
C ILE A 225 -4.00 -0.02 9.13
N ALA A 226 -3.19 0.11 10.19
CA ALA A 226 -1.82 -0.37 10.19
C ALA A 226 -1.76 -1.90 10.26
N ASP A 227 -2.50 -2.51 11.18
CA ASP A 227 -2.57 -3.97 11.33
C ASP A 227 -3.12 -4.63 10.05
N GLU A 228 -4.27 -4.16 9.56
CA GLU A 228 -4.88 -4.73 8.35
C GLU A 228 -3.97 -4.59 7.12
N THR A 229 -3.24 -3.48 7.00
CA THR A 229 -2.31 -3.25 5.90
C THR A 229 -1.10 -4.18 5.97
N VAL A 230 -0.39 -4.19 7.11
CA VAL A 230 0.85 -4.96 7.25
C VAL A 230 0.56 -6.45 7.22
N GLN A 231 -0.46 -6.93 7.93
CA GLN A 231 -0.85 -8.34 7.89
C GLN A 231 -1.34 -8.72 6.49
N GLY A 232 -2.11 -7.87 5.81
CA GLY A 232 -2.53 -8.09 4.43
C GLY A 232 -1.35 -8.23 3.45
N TRP A 233 -0.30 -7.43 3.62
CA TRP A 233 0.94 -7.58 2.84
C TRP A 233 1.69 -8.86 3.23
N ILE A 234 1.83 -9.17 4.52
CA ILE A 234 2.52 -10.38 4.98
C ILE A 234 1.76 -11.64 4.54
N GLU A 235 0.44 -11.67 4.43
CA GLU A 235 -0.29 -12.86 4.00
C GLU A 235 -0.11 -13.15 2.49
N SER A 236 0.14 -12.13 1.68
CA SER A 236 0.37 -12.25 0.23
C SER A 236 1.85 -12.50 -0.09
N PRO A 237 2.24 -13.64 -0.72
CA PRO A 237 3.65 -13.92 -1.01
C PRO A 237 4.38 -12.82 -1.78
N GLY A 238 3.72 -12.13 -2.73
CA GLY A 238 4.35 -11.04 -3.48
C GLY A 238 4.56 -9.78 -2.65
N HIS A 239 3.59 -9.40 -1.82
CA HIS A 239 3.69 -8.22 -0.96
C HIS A 239 4.55 -8.46 0.28
N ARG A 240 4.65 -9.72 0.74
CA ARG A 240 5.49 -10.12 1.86
C ARG A 240 6.97 -9.90 1.55
N ILE A 241 7.39 -10.11 0.30
CA ILE A 241 8.79 -9.99 -0.11
C ILE A 241 9.34 -8.61 0.29
N PRO A 242 8.76 -7.47 -0.15
CA PRO A 242 9.16 -6.14 0.32
C PRO A 242 9.19 -5.95 1.84
N VAL A 243 8.17 -6.44 2.56
CA VAL A 243 8.07 -6.21 4.00
C VAL A 243 9.12 -7.00 4.78
N LEU A 244 9.31 -8.27 4.44
CA LEU A 244 10.12 -9.24 5.18
C LEU A 244 11.27 -9.78 4.32
N ASP A 245 11.98 -8.90 3.65
CA ASP A 245 13.15 -9.28 2.87
C ASP A 245 14.19 -10.01 3.73
N THR A 246 14.43 -11.27 3.40
CA THR A 246 15.42 -12.11 4.06
C THR A 246 16.70 -12.29 3.25
N ASP A 247 16.82 -11.64 2.09
CA ASP A 247 18.02 -11.73 1.26
C ASP A 247 19.25 -11.21 2.00
N LYS A 248 20.41 -11.74 1.61
CA LYS A 248 21.72 -11.37 2.16
C LYS A 248 22.68 -11.09 1.00
N PRO A 249 23.04 -9.82 0.73
CA PRO A 249 22.57 -8.61 1.43
C PRO A 249 21.06 -8.36 1.21
N ILE A 250 20.44 -7.56 2.08
CA ILE A 250 19.05 -7.10 1.90
C ILE A 250 18.98 -6.24 0.62
N LEU A 251 17.84 -6.29 -0.06
CA LEU A 251 17.59 -5.60 -1.31
C LEU A 251 17.19 -4.14 -1.11
N TRP A 252 16.60 -3.78 0.03
CA TRP A 252 16.20 -2.42 0.38
C TRP A 252 16.45 -2.16 1.87
N ASP A 253 16.84 -0.92 2.15
CA ASP A 253 17.22 -0.40 3.46
C ASP A 253 16.30 0.75 3.87
N HIS A 254 15.59 1.38 2.94
CA HIS A 254 14.64 2.45 3.19
C HIS A 254 13.21 2.09 2.78
N VAL A 255 12.25 2.74 3.42
CA VAL A 255 10.83 2.71 3.03
C VAL A 255 10.20 4.09 3.20
N GLY A 256 9.34 4.45 2.25
CA GLY A 256 8.35 5.51 2.42
C GLY A 256 6.93 4.97 2.32
N ILE A 257 5.98 5.58 3.05
CA ILE A 257 4.58 5.14 3.11
C ILE A 257 3.69 6.35 2.94
N GLY A 258 2.70 6.23 2.06
CA GLY A 258 1.70 7.26 1.81
C GLY A 258 0.29 6.70 1.83
N VAL A 259 -0.57 7.28 2.66
CA VAL A 259 -1.97 6.90 2.88
C VAL A 259 -2.88 8.02 2.41
N VAL A 260 -3.83 7.69 1.53
CA VAL A 260 -4.87 8.64 1.10
C VAL A 260 -6.24 8.02 1.32
N ALA A 261 -7.03 8.64 2.19
CA ALA A 261 -8.42 8.28 2.38
C ALA A 261 -9.32 8.96 1.33
N THR A 262 -10.35 8.26 0.88
CA THR A 262 -11.36 8.78 -0.05
C THR A 262 -12.73 8.21 0.28
N ASP A 263 -13.75 9.00 -0.03
CA ASP A 263 -15.14 8.58 0.00
C ASP A 263 -15.56 8.18 -1.42
N GLU A 264 -15.80 6.89 -1.64
CA GLU A 264 -16.31 6.38 -2.91
C GLU A 264 -17.83 6.21 -2.86
N SER A 265 -18.53 6.68 -3.90
CA SER A 265 -19.97 6.44 -4.04
C SER A 265 -20.21 4.99 -4.46
N VAL A 266 -21.03 4.28 -3.70
CA VAL A 266 -21.50 2.93 -4.01
C VAL A 266 -23.01 2.95 -4.24
N ASP A 267 -23.57 1.92 -4.89
CA ASP A 267 -24.98 1.90 -5.35
C ASP A 267 -25.99 2.32 -4.25
N ASP A 268 -25.69 2.03 -2.97
CA ASP A 268 -26.56 2.28 -1.83
C ASP A 268 -25.98 3.23 -0.77
N GLY A 269 -24.95 4.03 -1.12
CA GLY A 269 -24.40 5.02 -0.19
C GLY A 269 -22.95 5.39 -0.48
N LYS A 270 -22.18 5.47 0.60
CA LYS A 270 -20.77 5.88 0.59
C LYS A 270 -19.94 4.81 1.27
N GLU A 271 -18.80 4.47 0.67
CA GLU A 271 -17.75 3.66 1.30
C GLU A 271 -16.52 4.53 1.48
N THR A 272 -16.00 4.60 2.71
CA THR A 272 -14.70 5.23 2.97
C THR A 272 -13.61 4.19 2.77
N ALA A 273 -12.57 4.51 2.01
CA ALA A 273 -11.44 3.62 1.77
C ALA A 273 -10.11 4.35 1.78
N CYS A 274 -9.04 3.64 2.13
CA CYS A 274 -7.66 4.11 2.05
C CYS A 274 -6.95 3.44 0.88
N TYR A 275 -6.29 4.26 0.06
CA TYR A 275 -5.24 3.85 -0.87
C TYR A 275 -3.91 4.04 -0.15
N ILE A 276 -3.15 2.95 -0.04
CA ILE A 276 -1.92 2.90 0.74
C ILE A 276 -0.82 2.39 -0.16
N THR A 277 0.26 3.14 -0.22
CA THR A 277 1.46 2.79 -0.98
C THR A 277 2.63 2.71 -0.01
N ALA A 278 3.46 1.69 -0.15
CA ALA A 278 4.79 1.65 0.46
C ALA A 278 5.84 1.50 -0.65
N VAL A 279 6.76 2.45 -0.75
CA VAL A 279 7.88 2.42 -1.68
C VAL A 279 9.12 2.01 -0.90
N PHE A 280 9.75 0.92 -1.32
CA PHE A 280 10.99 0.42 -0.73
C PHE A 280 12.13 0.71 -1.69
N ALA A 281 13.26 1.20 -1.19
CA ALA A 281 14.45 1.43 -1.99
C ALA A 281 15.71 1.04 -1.22
N SER A 282 16.75 0.67 -1.96
CA SER A 282 18.11 0.61 -1.45
C SER A 282 18.85 1.88 -1.87
N PHE A 283 19.28 2.63 -0.87
CA PHE A 283 20.22 3.74 -1.02
C PHE A 283 21.64 3.35 -0.63
N ASP A 284 21.84 2.17 -0.04
CA ASP A 284 23.13 1.58 0.25
C ASP A 284 23.36 0.28 -0.52
N SER A 285 24.53 0.13 -1.11
CA SER A 285 25.00 -1.13 -1.69
C SER A 285 26.36 -1.49 -1.10
N THR A 286 26.48 -2.68 -0.53
CA THR A 286 27.74 -3.17 0.04
C THR A 286 28.09 -4.54 -0.53
N TYR A 287 29.34 -4.67 -0.97
CA TYR A 287 29.94 -5.90 -1.47
C TYR A 287 31.07 -6.33 -0.55
N GLU A 288 30.98 -7.55 -0.02
CA GLU A 288 32.04 -8.19 0.75
C GLU A 288 32.54 -9.42 -0.03
N ASP A 289 33.84 -9.48 -0.29
CA ASP A 289 34.44 -10.62 -0.99
C ASP A 289 35.91 -10.83 -0.62
N THR A 290 36.48 -11.95 -1.07
CA THR A 290 37.91 -12.25 -1.03
C THR A 290 38.46 -12.31 -2.44
N LEU A 291 39.24 -11.31 -2.83
CA LEU A 291 39.91 -11.26 -4.12
C LEU A 291 41.21 -12.08 -4.05
N PRO A 292 41.37 -13.16 -4.85
CA PRO A 292 42.61 -13.91 -4.84
C PRO A 292 43.78 -13.06 -5.33
N ASN A 293 44.97 -13.34 -4.82
CA ASN A 293 46.20 -12.70 -5.30
C ASN A 293 46.33 -12.85 -6.83
N GLY A 294 46.64 -11.75 -7.53
CA GLY A 294 46.81 -11.77 -8.98
C GLY A 294 45.54 -11.53 -9.77
N TYR A 295 44.41 -11.25 -9.10
CA TYR A 295 43.11 -11.02 -9.72
C TYR A 295 42.66 -9.58 -9.57
N THR A 296 41.71 -9.22 -10.42
CA THR A 296 41.04 -7.92 -10.47
C THR A 296 39.53 -8.14 -10.48
N GLN A 297 38.78 -7.33 -9.75
CA GLN A 297 37.32 -7.34 -9.72
C GLN A 297 36.75 -6.00 -10.21
N TYR A 298 35.64 -6.06 -10.93
CA TYR A 298 34.88 -4.88 -11.37
C TYR A 298 33.49 -4.86 -10.73
N TYR A 299 33.03 -3.66 -10.37
CA TYR A 299 31.70 -3.37 -9.84
C TYR A 299 31.07 -2.23 -10.62
N ASN A 300 29.78 -2.35 -10.96
CA ASN A 300 29.03 -1.19 -11.43
C ASN A 300 28.69 -0.31 -10.22
N ILE A 301 29.15 0.93 -10.24
CA ILE A 301 28.72 1.93 -9.25
C ILE A 301 27.37 2.50 -9.68
N TYR A 302 27.22 2.75 -10.99
CA TYR A 302 26.00 3.23 -11.59
C TYR A 302 25.54 2.24 -12.67
N ASP A 303 24.59 1.36 -12.31
CA ASP A 303 24.07 0.37 -13.24
C ASP A 303 23.15 1.02 -14.30
N LYS A 304 23.62 1.08 -15.55
CA LYS A 304 22.87 1.60 -16.70
C LYS A 304 21.56 0.85 -16.95
N SER A 305 21.41 -0.39 -16.48
CA SER A 305 20.19 -1.17 -16.67
C SER A 305 19.00 -0.65 -15.85
N LEU A 306 19.26 0.21 -14.86
CA LEU A 306 18.22 0.95 -14.13
C LEU A 306 17.57 2.04 -14.98
N GLY A 307 18.20 2.45 -16.08
CA GLY A 307 17.66 3.45 -17.00
C GLY A 307 17.63 4.88 -16.45
N LEU A 308 18.29 5.15 -15.32
CA LEU A 308 18.48 6.49 -14.78
C LEU A 308 19.44 7.30 -15.69
N GLU A 309 19.13 8.57 -15.91
CA GLU A 309 19.76 9.45 -16.92
C GLU A 309 20.19 10.80 -16.34
N PHE A 310 20.58 10.82 -15.05
CA PHE A 310 21.04 12.00 -14.33
C PHE A 310 22.29 11.66 -13.51
N ASP A 311 23.10 12.68 -13.24
CA ASP A 311 24.31 12.56 -12.44
C ASP A 311 23.94 12.69 -10.94
N THR A 312 24.70 12.05 -10.06
CA THR A 312 24.44 12.12 -8.62
C THR A 312 25.72 11.96 -7.80
N ASN A 313 25.67 12.32 -6.52
CA ASN A 313 26.77 12.11 -5.59
C ASN A 313 26.56 10.81 -4.80
N VAL A 314 27.58 9.96 -4.78
CA VAL A 314 27.61 8.73 -3.97
C VAL A 314 28.87 8.73 -3.12
N ASN A 315 28.72 8.44 -1.83
CA ASN A 315 29.85 8.14 -0.98
C ASN A 315 30.34 6.71 -1.27
N ILE A 316 31.57 6.61 -1.75
CA ILE A 316 32.22 5.33 -2.05
C ILE A 316 33.26 5.08 -0.98
N LYS A 317 33.17 3.91 -0.34
CA LYS A 317 34.09 3.47 0.70
C LYS A 317 34.65 2.10 0.35
N LEU A 318 35.97 1.94 0.46
CA LEU A 318 36.66 0.66 0.35
C LEU A 318 37.45 0.43 1.63
N GLN A 319 37.34 -0.77 2.19
CA GLN A 319 38.23 -1.26 3.24
C GLN A 319 38.77 -2.63 2.83
N SER A 320 40.10 -2.81 2.87
CA SER A 320 40.73 -4.08 2.50
C SER A 320 41.77 -4.55 3.53
N SER A 321 42.04 -5.86 3.56
CA SER A 321 42.96 -6.51 4.51
C SER A 321 44.43 -6.51 4.08
N ASP A 322 44.70 -5.98 2.89
CA ASP A 322 46.02 -5.71 2.33
C ASP A 322 45.93 -4.54 1.33
N ASP A 323 47.07 -4.04 0.92
CA ASP A 323 47.15 -2.97 -0.07
C ASP A 323 46.64 -3.46 -1.45
N VAL A 324 45.76 -2.66 -2.04
CA VAL A 324 45.19 -2.86 -3.39
C VAL A 324 45.27 -1.58 -4.20
N ASP A 325 45.22 -1.74 -5.51
CA ASP A 325 45.00 -0.64 -6.42
C ASP A 325 43.49 -0.45 -6.64
N PHE A 326 42.99 0.76 -6.36
CA PHE A 326 41.57 1.08 -6.49
C PHE A 326 41.35 2.20 -7.50
N TYR A 327 40.45 1.94 -8.44
CA TYR A 327 40.14 2.85 -9.54
C TYR A 327 38.63 3.03 -9.66
N ILE A 328 38.22 4.26 -9.95
CA ILE A 328 36.85 4.57 -10.39
C ILE A 328 36.96 4.97 -11.84
N VAL A 329 36.12 4.35 -12.68
CA VAL A 329 36.14 4.47 -14.13
C VAL A 329 34.79 4.92 -14.66
N SER A 330 34.80 5.61 -15.81
CA SER A 330 33.59 6.21 -16.40
C SER A 330 32.60 5.21 -16.98
N ASP A 331 33.07 4.02 -17.35
CA ASP A 331 32.29 3.00 -18.05
C ASP A 331 33.01 1.65 -18.06
N GLU A 332 32.29 0.59 -18.45
CA GLU A 332 32.80 -0.76 -18.61
C GLU A 332 33.88 -0.88 -19.72
N GLU A 333 33.87 -0.01 -20.74
CA GLU A 333 34.92 0.00 -21.78
C GLU A 333 36.28 0.39 -21.17
N LYS A 334 36.29 1.25 -20.15
CA LYS A 334 37.51 1.56 -19.38
C LYS A 334 38.02 0.38 -18.57
N TYR A 335 37.15 -0.51 -18.12
CA TYR A 335 37.57 -1.77 -17.50
C TYR A 335 38.19 -2.71 -18.54
N ASP A 336 37.63 -2.81 -19.74
CA ASP A 336 38.26 -3.56 -20.84
C ASP A 336 39.62 -2.98 -21.24
N ASP A 337 39.75 -1.66 -21.32
CA ASP A 337 41.03 -0.98 -21.55
C ASP A 337 42.05 -1.30 -20.45
N PHE A 338 41.60 -1.33 -19.18
CA PHE A 338 42.40 -1.72 -18.01
C PHE A 338 42.95 -3.14 -18.17
N LEU A 339 42.08 -4.11 -18.44
CA LEU A 339 42.48 -5.51 -18.62
C LEU A 339 43.46 -5.71 -19.79
N ASN A 340 43.30 -4.93 -20.86
CA ASN A 340 44.14 -4.99 -22.04
C ASN A 340 45.49 -4.24 -21.91
N ARG A 341 45.80 -3.71 -20.72
CA ARG A 341 47.00 -2.91 -20.43
C ARG A 341 47.19 -1.75 -21.41
N GLN A 342 46.08 -1.23 -21.95
CA GLN A 342 46.12 0.03 -22.69
C GLN A 342 46.35 1.16 -21.68
N ASN A 343 47.01 2.24 -22.10
CA ASN A 343 47.18 3.42 -21.24
C ASN A 343 45.79 3.97 -20.89
N ILE A 344 45.29 3.64 -19.70
CA ILE A 344 44.09 4.27 -19.17
C ILE A 344 44.46 5.73 -18.93
N GLN A 345 43.77 6.64 -19.60
CA GLN A 345 44.04 8.06 -19.42
C GLN A 345 43.71 8.44 -17.97
N SER A 346 44.66 9.12 -17.33
CA SER A 346 44.62 9.52 -15.92
C SER A 346 43.47 10.48 -15.55
N SER A 347 42.69 10.96 -16.52
CA SER A 347 41.55 11.85 -16.30
C SER A 347 40.25 11.14 -15.90
N SER A 348 40.13 9.85 -16.20
CA SER A 348 38.95 9.02 -15.90
C SER A 348 39.24 7.96 -14.84
N VAL A 349 40.29 8.20 -14.04
CA VAL A 349 40.80 7.29 -13.02
C VAL A 349 41.16 8.14 -11.79
N ILE A 350 40.37 8.07 -10.72
CA ILE A 350 40.77 8.60 -9.42
C ILE A 350 41.77 7.60 -8.81
N SER A 351 42.99 7.52 -9.35
CA SER A 351 43.96 6.49 -8.97
C SER A 351 44.42 6.70 -7.54
N LYS A 352 44.10 5.74 -6.66
CA LYS A 352 44.80 5.53 -5.39
C LYS A 352 45.35 4.12 -5.43
N ASN A 353 46.66 4.06 -5.57
CA ASN A 353 47.39 2.81 -5.58
C ASN A 353 47.89 2.51 -4.17
N ASP A 354 48.02 1.23 -3.86
CA ASP A 354 48.60 0.76 -2.59
C ASP A 354 47.81 1.28 -1.37
N ILE A 355 46.50 1.03 -1.35
CA ILE A 355 45.61 1.45 -0.24
C ILE A 355 44.89 0.30 0.44
N GLN A 356 44.63 0.48 1.72
CA GLN A 356 43.70 -0.34 2.53
C GLN A 356 42.37 0.36 2.84
N TYR A 357 42.30 1.67 2.58
CA TYR A 357 41.14 2.49 2.93
C TYR A 357 40.90 3.60 1.89
N PHE A 358 39.65 3.67 1.43
CA PHE A 358 39.10 4.75 0.62
C PHE A 358 37.76 5.17 1.21
N ASP A 359 37.48 6.47 1.21
CA ASP A 359 36.21 7.04 1.65
C ASP A 359 36.11 8.45 1.05
N ARG A 360 35.31 8.60 0.00
CA ARG A 360 35.06 9.88 -0.65
C ARG A 360 33.67 9.90 -1.28
N GLU A 361 33.03 11.06 -1.20
CA GLU A 361 31.90 11.43 -2.03
C GLU A 361 32.37 11.78 -3.43
N ILE A 362 31.69 11.21 -4.43
CA ILE A 362 32.05 11.29 -5.84
C ILE A 362 30.79 11.50 -6.66
N GLU A 363 30.84 12.51 -7.52
CA GLU A 363 29.86 12.71 -8.58
C GLU A 363 30.03 11.60 -9.64
N ILE A 364 28.98 10.82 -9.84
CA ILE A 364 28.94 9.68 -10.74
C ILE A 364 27.95 9.92 -11.87
N GLU A 365 28.31 9.49 -13.07
CA GLU A 365 27.43 9.51 -14.25
C GLU A 365 26.95 8.09 -14.59
N PRO A 366 25.87 7.92 -15.36
CA PRO A 366 25.42 6.62 -15.82
C PRO A 366 26.53 5.77 -16.43
N GLY A 367 26.77 4.60 -15.84
CA GLY A 367 27.78 3.61 -16.27
C GLY A 367 29.08 3.62 -15.51
N TYR A 368 29.29 4.55 -14.57
CA TYR A 368 30.48 4.56 -13.75
C TYR A 368 30.66 3.23 -13.01
N GLY A 369 31.92 2.81 -12.86
CA GLY A 369 32.30 1.54 -12.23
C GLY A 369 33.54 1.67 -11.35
N ALA A 370 33.77 0.64 -10.53
CA ALA A 370 34.92 0.52 -9.65
C ALA A 370 35.76 -0.70 -10.04
N ILE A 371 37.08 -0.57 -9.98
CA ILE A 371 38.04 -1.65 -10.18
C ILE A 371 38.85 -1.80 -8.90
N ILE A 372 38.89 -3.02 -8.36
CA ILE A 372 39.78 -3.42 -7.26
C ILE A 372 40.79 -4.40 -7.84
N ASP A 373 42.07 -4.05 -7.79
CA ASP A 373 43.15 -4.87 -8.34
C ASP A 373 44.12 -5.32 -7.24
N ALA A 374 44.20 -6.64 -7.03
CA ALA A 374 45.10 -7.31 -6.10
C ALA A 374 46.29 -7.96 -6.82
N SER A 375 46.62 -7.49 -8.03
CA SER A 375 47.71 -8.05 -8.85
C SER A 375 49.10 -7.94 -8.18
N GLU A 376 49.32 -6.91 -7.37
CA GLU A 376 50.58 -6.66 -6.65
C GLU A 376 50.52 -7.10 -5.17
N SER A 377 49.36 -7.55 -4.69
CA SER A 377 49.22 -8.03 -3.30
C SER A 377 50.02 -9.32 -3.09
N TYR A 378 50.43 -9.61 -1.85
CA TYR A 378 51.26 -10.82 -1.53
C TYR A 378 50.43 -12.04 -1.13
N LYS A 379 49.14 -11.85 -0.87
CA LYS A 379 48.17 -12.83 -0.40
C LYS A 379 46.78 -12.46 -0.95
N ASP A 380 45.81 -13.34 -0.76
CA ASP A 380 44.41 -13.02 -1.05
C ASP A 380 43.95 -11.85 -0.16
N VAL A 381 43.13 -10.98 -0.73
CA VAL A 381 42.68 -9.73 -0.11
C VAL A 381 41.20 -9.83 0.20
N GLU A 382 40.86 -9.76 1.47
CA GLU A 382 39.48 -9.57 1.93
C GLU A 382 39.15 -8.09 1.83
N TYR A 383 37.98 -7.73 1.30
CA TYR A 383 37.55 -6.35 1.20
C TYR A 383 36.04 -6.16 1.35
N GLU A 384 35.67 -4.94 1.71
CA GLU A 384 34.32 -4.40 1.75
C GLU A 384 34.30 -3.13 0.87
N LEU A 385 33.45 -3.13 -0.16
CA LEU A 385 33.16 -1.97 -1.00
C LEU A 385 31.71 -1.53 -0.73
N SER A 386 31.54 -0.34 -0.17
CA SER A 386 30.24 0.27 0.11
C SER A 386 30.01 1.50 -0.74
N MET A 387 28.78 1.67 -1.17
CA MET A 387 28.29 2.80 -1.95
C MET A 387 27.00 3.30 -1.29
N VAL A 388 27.00 4.54 -0.85
CA VAL A 388 25.91 5.16 -0.09
C VAL A 388 25.44 6.40 -0.83
N TYR A 389 24.19 6.39 -1.24
CA TYR A 389 23.48 7.55 -1.77
C TYR A 389 22.67 8.18 -0.64
N ASN A 390 22.80 9.49 -0.45
CA ASN A 390 21.97 10.22 0.50
C ASN A 390 21.06 11.14 -0.30
N PRO A 391 19.77 10.81 -0.47
CA PRO A 391 18.84 11.75 -1.08
C PRO A 391 18.73 13.00 -0.22
N GLU A 392 18.87 14.18 -0.84
CA GLU A 392 18.69 15.49 -0.17
C GLU A 392 17.21 15.84 0.06
#